data_AF-A0A922D698-F1
#
_entry.id   AF-A0A922D698-F1
#
_cell.length_a   1.000
_cell.length_b   1.000
_cell.length_c   1.000
_cell.angle_alpha   90.00
_cell.angle_beta   90.00
_cell.angle_gamma   90.00
#
_symmetry.space_group_name_H-M   'P 1'
#
loop_
_entity.id
_entity.type
_entity.pdbx_description
1 polymer ?
#
loop_
_entity_poly.entity_id
_entity_poly.type
_entity_poly.pdbx_seq_one_letter_code
_entity_poly.pdbx_strand_id
1 'polypeptide(L)'
;MMDKEEFFSSESEAEDDEEVGKDSKPETKKKGWFSAMFQSIAGKANLEKSDLEPALKAFKDGLMMKNVAEEIAEKLCESVAASLEGKKLASFTRISSIVQAAMEEALVRILTPRCLVDILRDMHAAREQTKPYVVVFVSVNGVGKSTNLVKVAYWLLQHEMNVMMAACDTF
;
A
#
# COMPACT_ATOMS: atom_id res chain seq x y z
N MET A 1 6.10 16.53 -15.44
CA MET A 1 4.81 16.79 -14.76
C MET A 1 4.84 15.97 -13.49
N MET A 2 5.06 16.64 -12.37
CA MET A 2 5.12 16.08 -11.03
C MET A 2 3.83 16.53 -10.35
N ASP A 3 2.90 15.60 -10.15
CA ASP A 3 1.67 15.85 -9.39
C ASP A 3 2.04 15.89 -7.90
N LYS A 4 2.13 17.11 -7.38
CA LYS A 4 2.20 17.41 -5.96
C LYS A 4 0.79 17.30 -5.38
N GLU A 5 0.68 16.43 -4.38
CA GLU A 5 -0.22 16.45 -3.21
C GLU A 5 -1.38 17.46 -3.24
N GLU A 6 -2.60 16.96 -3.44
CA GLU A 6 -3.81 17.63 -2.96
C GLU A 6 -3.94 17.41 -1.46
N PHE A 7 -3.35 18.35 -0.71
CA PHE A 7 -3.57 18.55 0.70
C PHE A 7 -4.95 19.20 0.90
N PHE A 8 -5.87 18.48 1.52
CA PHE A 8 -7.22 18.95 1.84
C PHE A 8 -7.13 20.02 2.95
N SER A 9 -7.06 21.29 2.55
CA SER A 9 -7.17 22.46 3.42
C SER A 9 -8.44 23.23 3.04
N SER A 10 -9.46 23.17 3.89
CA SER A 10 -10.60 24.08 3.81
C SER A 10 -10.47 25.10 4.93
N GLU A 11 -9.96 26.28 4.58
CA GLU A 11 -10.12 27.51 5.36
C GLU A 11 -11.59 27.95 5.31
N SER A 12 -12.15 28.31 6.47
CA SER A 12 -13.34 29.13 6.56
C SER A 12 -13.04 30.26 7.53
N GLU A 13 -12.84 31.46 6.98
CA GLU A 13 -12.78 32.71 7.73
C GLU A 13 -14.14 33.05 8.32
N ALA A 14 -14.14 33.52 9.56
CA ALA A 14 -15.18 34.39 10.10
C ALA A 14 -14.50 35.30 11.13
N GLU A 15 -14.34 36.56 10.76
CA GLU A 15 -14.09 37.68 11.66
C GLU A 15 -15.29 37.85 12.61
N ASP A 16 -15.05 38.19 13.87
CA ASP A 16 -15.70 39.35 14.48
C ASP A 16 -15.13 39.69 15.88
N ASP A 17 -15.22 40.98 16.15
CA ASP A 17 -14.50 41.82 17.10
C ASP A 17 -14.68 41.54 18.60
N GLU A 18 -13.68 41.98 19.36
CA GLU A 18 -13.73 42.15 20.81
C GLU A 18 -14.59 43.36 21.22
N GLU A 19 -15.49 43.19 22.18
CA GLU A 19 -15.77 44.22 23.19
C GLU A 19 -16.07 43.62 24.58
N VAL A 20 -15.49 44.24 25.60
CA VAL A 20 -15.50 43.86 27.02
C VAL A 20 -16.55 44.70 27.77
N GLY A 21 -17.43 44.07 28.57
CA GLY A 21 -18.37 44.82 29.43
C GLY A 21 -19.29 44.02 30.36
N LYS A 22 -18.76 43.62 31.51
CA LYS A 22 -19.34 43.50 32.87
C LYS A 22 -20.83 43.12 33.14
N ASP A 23 -20.97 42.09 33.98
CA ASP A 23 -21.74 42.00 35.25
C ASP A 23 -22.90 40.98 35.42
N SER A 24 -22.88 40.33 36.60
CA SER A 24 -23.93 39.61 37.36
C SER A 24 -24.30 38.11 37.10
N LYS A 25 -24.36 37.36 38.22
CA LYS A 25 -24.55 35.89 38.48
C LYS A 25 -26.01 35.38 38.24
N PRO A 26 -26.35 34.12 38.63
CA PRO A 26 -25.92 32.78 38.20
C PRO A 26 -27.13 31.92 37.72
N GLU A 27 -26.93 30.73 37.14
CA GLU A 27 -27.63 29.47 37.47
C GLU A 27 -27.56 28.38 36.38
N THR A 28 -27.14 27.19 36.85
CA THR A 28 -27.58 25.82 36.58
C THR A 28 -27.82 25.26 35.15
N LYS A 29 -27.28 24.04 34.98
CA LYS A 29 -27.77 22.84 34.24
C LYS A 29 -26.94 22.31 33.05
N LYS A 30 -26.61 21.01 33.22
CA LYS A 30 -26.32 19.94 32.23
C LYS A 30 -24.89 19.79 31.71
N LYS A 31 -23.95 19.48 32.62
CA LYS A 31 -22.90 18.49 32.34
C LYS A 31 -23.52 17.11 32.51
N GLY A 32 -23.60 16.28 31.46
CA GLY A 32 -24.07 14.90 31.67
C GLY A 32 -24.41 14.01 30.48
N TRP A 33 -24.43 14.49 29.23
CA TRP A 33 -24.81 13.62 28.10
C TRP A 33 -23.73 13.44 27.02
N PHE A 34 -22.80 14.38 26.89
CA PHE A 34 -21.70 14.29 25.90
C PHE A 34 -20.49 13.48 26.39
N SER A 35 -20.36 13.25 27.71
CA SER A 35 -19.28 12.44 28.28
C SER A 35 -19.44 10.93 28.00
N ALA A 36 -20.68 10.44 27.89
CA ALA A 36 -20.95 9.01 27.73
C ALA A 36 -20.63 8.48 26.32
N MET A 37 -20.73 9.33 25.29
CA MET A 37 -20.29 8.97 23.93
C MET A 37 -18.76 9.06 23.78
N PHE A 38 -18.11 10.03 24.42
CA PHE A 38 -16.65 10.16 24.38
C PHE A 38 -15.93 9.01 25.14
N GLN A 39 -16.60 8.42 26.13
CA GLN A 39 -16.09 7.24 26.86
C GLN A 39 -16.15 5.93 26.05
N SER A 40 -16.94 5.84 24.98
CA SER A 40 -17.02 4.61 24.16
C SER A 40 -15.80 4.43 23.24
N ILE A 41 -15.12 5.54 22.90
CA ILE A 41 -13.90 5.54 22.07
C ILE A 41 -12.63 5.51 22.94
N ALA A 42 -12.72 5.92 24.21
CA ALA A 42 -11.58 5.97 25.13
C ALA A 42 -11.20 4.64 25.80
N GLY A 43 -11.84 3.51 25.43
CA GLY A 43 -11.85 2.33 26.32
C GLY A 43 -11.80 0.94 25.71
N LYS A 44 -11.73 0.74 24.38
CA LYS A 44 -11.45 -0.61 23.85
C LYS A 44 -9.94 -0.86 23.89
N ALA A 45 -9.51 -1.61 24.91
CA ALA A 45 -8.11 -1.98 25.07
C ALA A 45 -7.59 -2.85 23.91
N ASN A 46 -8.47 -3.55 23.19
CA ASN A 46 -8.13 -4.47 22.10
C ASN A 46 -8.94 -4.13 20.85
N LEU A 47 -8.32 -4.24 19.68
CA LEU A 47 -8.97 -4.12 18.38
C LEU A 47 -9.84 -5.36 18.08
N GLU A 48 -11.12 -5.13 17.77
CA GLU A 48 -12.04 -6.15 17.24
C GLU A 48 -12.17 -6.04 15.72
N LYS A 49 -12.57 -7.12 15.05
CA LYS A 49 -12.76 -7.14 13.58
C LYS A 49 -13.75 -6.08 13.10
N SER A 50 -14.84 -5.86 13.84
CA SER A 50 -15.86 -4.86 13.50
C SER A 50 -15.31 -3.43 13.46
N ASP A 51 -14.28 -3.14 14.27
CA ASP A 51 -13.67 -1.82 14.33
C ASP A 51 -12.77 -1.56 13.10
N LEU A 52 -12.24 -2.63 12.49
CA LEU A 52 -11.34 -2.58 11.32
C LEU A 52 -12.10 -2.57 9.99
N GLU A 53 -13.30 -3.15 9.96
CA GLU A 53 -14.08 -3.41 8.76
C GLU A 53 -14.30 -2.18 7.85
N PRO A 54 -14.65 -0.97 8.36
CA PRO A 54 -14.84 0.20 7.51
C PRO A 54 -13.55 0.64 6.80
N ALA A 55 -12.42 0.58 7.52
CA ALA A 55 -11.11 0.95 6.98
C ALA A 55 -10.63 -0.07 5.95
N LEU A 56 -10.77 -1.37 6.25
CA LEU A 56 -10.39 -2.45 5.34
C LEU A 56 -11.22 -2.44 4.06
N LYS A 57 -12.52 -2.17 4.15
CA LYS A 57 -13.38 -2.03 2.97
C LYS A 57 -12.93 -0.90 2.06
N ALA A 58 -12.65 0.29 2.62
CA ALA A 58 -12.14 1.42 1.86
C ALA A 58 -10.80 1.08 1.17
N PHE A 59 -9.93 0.31 1.83
CA PHE A 59 -8.69 -0.18 1.21
C PHE A 59 -8.94 -1.21 0.11
N LYS A 60 -9.85 -2.18 0.29
CA LYS A 60 -10.22 -3.16 -0.75
C LYS A 60 -10.68 -2.44 -2.02
N ASP A 61 -11.62 -1.51 -1.87
CA ASP A 61 -12.17 -0.73 -2.98
C ASP A 61 -11.06 0.10 -3.65
N GLY A 62 -10.18 0.73 -2.87
CA GLY A 62 -9.05 1.50 -3.38
C GLY A 62 -8.02 0.65 -4.14
N LEU A 63 -7.74 -0.59 -3.67
CA LEU A 63 -6.85 -1.53 -4.35
C LEU A 63 -7.47 -2.00 -5.68
N MET A 64 -8.76 -2.33 -5.68
CA MET A 64 -9.49 -2.73 -6.89
C MET A 64 -9.53 -1.62 -7.93
N MET A 65 -9.78 -0.38 -7.50
CA MET A 65 -9.71 0.81 -8.37
C MET A 65 -8.32 0.99 -9.00
N LYS A 66 -7.26 0.53 -8.33
CA LYS A 66 -5.87 0.53 -8.81
C LYS A 66 -5.49 -0.77 -9.53
N ASN A 67 -6.47 -1.49 -10.08
CA ASN A 67 -6.28 -2.69 -10.89
C ASN A 67 -5.63 -3.88 -10.13
N VAL A 68 -5.80 -3.93 -8.80
CA VAL A 68 -5.49 -5.14 -8.04
C VAL A 68 -6.66 -6.09 -8.15
N ALA A 69 -6.38 -7.37 -8.43
CA ALA A 69 -7.42 -8.40 -8.51
C ALA A 69 -8.18 -8.49 -7.18
N GLU A 70 -9.52 -8.63 -7.26
CA GLU A 70 -10.40 -8.66 -6.08
C GLU A 70 -9.96 -9.71 -5.05
N GLU A 71 -9.67 -10.92 -5.50
CA GLU A 71 -9.21 -12.03 -4.65
C GLU A 71 -7.92 -11.66 -3.89
N ILE A 72 -7.02 -10.90 -4.51
CA ILE A 72 -5.76 -10.47 -3.88
C ILE A 72 -6.02 -9.34 -2.88
N ALA A 73 -6.87 -8.38 -3.23
CA ALA A 73 -7.26 -7.31 -2.32
C ALA A 73 -7.97 -7.84 -1.07
N GLU A 74 -8.83 -8.86 -1.24
CA GLU A 74 -9.50 -9.56 -0.15
C GLU A 74 -8.52 -10.30 0.76
N LYS A 75 -7.64 -11.13 0.18
CA LYS A 75 -6.58 -11.83 0.94
C LYS A 75 -5.67 -10.88 1.70
N LEU A 76 -5.35 -9.72 1.12
CA LEU A 76 -4.59 -8.65 1.78
C LEU A 76 -5.36 -8.12 3.00
N CYS A 77 -6.64 -7.78 2.82
CA CYS A 77 -7.47 -7.25 3.91
C CYS A 77 -7.65 -8.27 5.04
N GLU A 78 -7.85 -9.55 4.74
CA GLU A 78 -7.90 -10.63 5.72
C GLU A 78 -6.58 -10.78 6.48
N SER A 79 -5.45 -10.74 5.77
CA SER A 79 -4.12 -10.81 6.38
C SER A 79 -3.86 -9.64 7.32
N VAL A 80 -4.34 -8.44 6.98
CA VAL A 80 -4.21 -7.24 7.82
C VAL A 80 -5.17 -7.30 9.02
N ALA A 81 -6.41 -7.73 8.81
CA ALA A 81 -7.38 -7.92 9.89
C ALA A 81 -6.83 -8.88 10.96
N ALA A 82 -6.30 -10.03 10.52
CA ALA A 82 -5.73 -11.03 11.41
C ALA A 82 -4.46 -10.54 12.12
N SER A 83 -3.67 -9.65 11.50
CA SER A 83 -2.45 -9.11 12.12
C SER A 83 -2.74 -8.02 13.16
N LEU A 84 -3.92 -7.41 13.11
CA LEU A 84 -4.33 -6.31 13.99
C LEU A 84 -5.33 -6.73 15.08
N GLU A 85 -6.08 -7.81 14.87
CA GLU A 85 -7.02 -8.35 15.85
C GLU A 85 -6.32 -8.66 17.19
N GLY A 86 -6.89 -8.17 18.28
CA GLY A 86 -6.34 -8.36 19.63
C GLY A 86 -5.11 -7.50 19.98
N LYS A 87 -4.58 -6.71 19.04
CA LYS A 87 -3.52 -5.73 19.37
C LYS A 87 -4.11 -4.55 20.12
N LYS A 88 -3.33 -4.04 21.08
CA LYS A 88 -3.69 -2.84 21.84
C LYS A 88 -3.37 -1.59 21.04
N LEU A 89 -4.33 -0.68 20.97
CA LEU A 89 -4.12 0.64 20.41
C LEU A 89 -3.20 1.45 21.32
N ALA A 90 -2.12 2.01 20.76
CA ALA A 90 -1.37 3.03 21.46
C ALA A 90 -2.27 4.26 21.65
N SER A 91 -2.22 4.85 22.84
CA SER A 91 -3.01 6.04 23.18
C SER A 91 -2.78 7.12 22.10
N PHE A 92 -3.85 7.72 21.60
CA PHE A 92 -3.88 8.74 20.53
C PHE A 92 -3.68 8.27 19.07
N THR A 93 -3.66 6.97 18.77
CA THR A 93 -3.53 6.50 17.38
C THR A 93 -4.89 6.25 16.73
N ARG A 94 -5.10 6.74 15.49
CA ARG A 94 -6.32 6.45 14.71
C ARG A 94 -6.29 5.03 14.15
N ILE A 95 -7.44 4.37 14.11
CA ILE A 95 -7.57 3.01 13.54
C ILE A 95 -7.12 3.00 12.07
N SER A 96 -7.52 4.00 11.28
CA SER A 96 -7.15 4.12 9.87
C SER A 96 -5.63 4.15 9.66
N SER A 97 -4.88 4.86 10.50
CA SER A 97 -3.42 4.91 10.40
C SER A 97 -2.75 3.58 10.71
N ILE A 98 -3.31 2.79 11.64
CA ILE A 98 -2.76 1.48 11.98
C ILE A 98 -3.06 0.47 10.87
N VAL A 99 -4.28 0.50 10.33
CA VAL A 99 -4.65 -0.31 9.16
C VAL A 99 -3.78 0.03 7.97
N GLN A 100 -3.52 1.32 7.72
CA GLN A 100 -2.65 1.77 6.64
C GLN A 100 -1.22 1.25 6.82
N ALA A 101 -0.62 1.40 8.00
CA ALA A 101 0.73 0.91 8.27
C ALA A 101 0.85 -0.62 8.11
N ALA A 102 -0.14 -1.36 8.61
CA ALA A 102 -0.18 -2.81 8.45
C ALA A 102 -0.40 -3.25 6.99
N MET A 103 -1.18 -2.49 6.23
CA MET A 103 -1.37 -2.70 4.79
C MET A 103 -0.07 -2.47 4.02
N GLU A 104 0.66 -1.41 4.33
CA GLU A 104 1.97 -1.11 3.74
C GLU A 104 2.97 -2.24 4.02
N GLU A 105 3.06 -2.70 5.26
CA GLU A 105 3.91 -3.85 5.63
C GLU A 105 3.52 -5.12 4.85
N ALA A 106 2.22 -5.40 4.72
CA ALA A 106 1.72 -6.54 3.96
C ALA A 106 2.08 -6.44 2.47
N LEU A 107 1.94 -5.26 1.86
CA LEU A 107 2.29 -5.01 0.46
C LEU A 107 3.79 -5.15 0.23
N VAL A 108 4.63 -4.55 1.08
CA VAL A 108 6.10 -4.67 0.99
C VAL A 108 6.52 -6.14 1.07
N ARG A 109 5.94 -6.90 1.99
CA ARG A 109 6.22 -8.34 2.13
C ARG A 109 5.85 -9.15 0.89
N ILE A 110 4.77 -8.82 0.20
CA ILE A 110 4.33 -9.52 -1.02
C ILE A 110 5.16 -9.10 -2.25
N LEU A 111 5.46 -7.81 -2.36
CA LEU A 111 6.22 -7.27 -3.49
C LEU A 111 7.73 -7.52 -3.38
N THR A 112 8.22 -7.88 -2.21
CA THR A 112 9.63 -8.24 -2.01
C THR A 112 9.84 -9.74 -2.30
N PRO A 113 10.54 -10.11 -3.38
CA PRO A 113 10.80 -11.50 -3.70
C PRO A 113 11.75 -12.14 -2.66
N ARG A 114 11.54 -13.43 -2.35
CA ARG A 114 12.41 -14.20 -1.43
C ARG A 114 13.73 -14.63 -2.07
N CYS A 115 13.77 -14.68 -3.39
CA CYS A 115 14.95 -15.06 -4.16
C CYS A 115 15.34 -13.88 -5.05
N LEU A 116 16.59 -13.45 -4.97
CA LEU A 116 17.15 -12.47 -5.87
C LEU A 116 17.55 -13.18 -7.17
N VAL A 117 17.11 -12.65 -8.30
CA VAL A 117 17.53 -13.13 -9.62
C VAL A 117 18.62 -12.20 -10.12
N ASP A 118 19.87 -12.69 -10.13
CA ASP A 118 21.02 -11.97 -10.68
C ASP A 118 21.46 -12.64 -11.98
N ILE A 119 20.87 -12.14 -13.07
CA ILE A 119 21.08 -12.69 -14.42
C ILE A 119 22.56 -12.61 -14.82
N LEU A 120 23.27 -11.53 -14.46
CA LEU A 120 24.67 -11.36 -14.86
C LEU A 120 25.56 -12.38 -14.16
N ARG A 121 25.39 -12.55 -12.84
CA ARG A 121 26.11 -13.56 -12.07
C ARG A 121 25.88 -14.96 -12.63
N ASP A 122 24.63 -15.32 -12.92
CA ASP A 122 24.28 -16.63 -13.45
C ASP A 122 24.86 -16.86 -14.86
N MET A 123 24.90 -15.82 -15.70
CA MET A 123 25.54 -15.89 -17.01
C MET A 123 27.06 -16.06 -16.92
N HIS A 124 27.74 -15.37 -15.99
CA HIS A 124 29.17 -15.55 -15.75
C HIS A 124 29.49 -16.99 -15.31
N ALA A 125 28.71 -17.54 -14.38
CA ALA A 125 28.86 -18.92 -13.92
C ALA A 125 28.63 -19.94 -15.07
N ALA A 126 27.66 -19.68 -15.95
CA ALA A 126 27.45 -20.52 -17.14
C ALA A 126 28.63 -20.45 -18.12
N ARG A 127 29.21 -19.26 -18.30
CA ARG A 127 30.39 -19.04 -19.16
C ARG A 127 31.64 -19.77 -18.65
N GLU A 128 31.87 -19.78 -17.34
CA GLU A 128 32.97 -20.55 -16.72
C GLU A 128 32.84 -22.06 -17.00
N GLN A 129 31.60 -22.55 -17.11
CA GLN A 129 31.30 -23.92 -17.48
C GLN A 129 31.26 -24.15 -19.00
N THR A 130 31.63 -23.15 -19.81
CA THR A 130 31.56 -23.18 -21.28
C THR A 130 30.16 -23.50 -21.83
N LYS A 131 29.10 -23.09 -21.12
CA LYS A 131 27.71 -23.31 -21.50
C LYS A 131 27.00 -21.98 -21.81
N PRO A 132 26.05 -21.96 -22.76
CA PRO A 132 25.19 -20.81 -22.95
C PRO A 132 24.20 -20.69 -21.78
N TYR A 133 23.89 -19.44 -21.40
CA TYR A 133 22.77 -19.14 -20.52
C TYR A 133 21.52 -18.87 -21.35
N VAL A 134 20.47 -19.66 -21.15
CA VAL A 134 19.25 -19.64 -21.98
C VAL A 134 18.11 -19.00 -21.21
N VAL A 135 17.57 -17.90 -21.74
CA VAL A 135 16.38 -17.21 -21.21
C VAL A 135 15.21 -17.42 -22.16
N VAL A 136 14.08 -17.88 -21.63
CA VAL A 136 12.85 -18.08 -22.40
C VAL A 136 11.84 -17.03 -22.00
N PHE A 137 11.37 -16.25 -22.98
CA PHE A 137 10.31 -15.26 -22.79
C PHE A 137 8.96 -15.93 -23.10
N VAL A 138 8.07 -15.97 -22.12
CA VAL A 138 6.73 -16.56 -22.25
C VAL A 138 5.69 -15.55 -21.82
N SER A 139 4.61 -15.43 -22.59
CA SER A 139 3.51 -14.53 -22.27
C SER A 139 2.25 -14.88 -23.05
N VAL A 140 1.11 -14.29 -22.68
CA VAL A 140 -0.09 -14.27 -23.54
C VAL A 140 0.11 -13.32 -24.73
N ASN A 141 -0.81 -13.36 -25.70
CA ASN A 141 -0.73 -12.56 -26.92
C ASN A 141 -0.81 -11.04 -26.62
N GLY A 142 -0.02 -10.25 -27.36
CA GLY A 142 -0.13 -8.78 -27.34
C GLY A 142 0.52 -8.04 -26.17
N VAL A 143 1.10 -8.72 -25.16
CA VAL A 143 1.71 -8.04 -23.99
C VAL A 143 3.13 -7.51 -24.21
N GLY A 144 3.68 -7.63 -25.42
CA GLY A 144 4.99 -7.07 -25.80
C GLY A 144 6.20 -7.98 -25.57
N LYS A 145 6.03 -9.32 -25.67
CA LYS A 145 7.11 -10.32 -25.55
C LYS A 145 8.37 -9.96 -26.35
N SER A 146 8.24 -9.81 -27.67
CA SER A 146 9.37 -9.56 -28.56
C SER A 146 10.03 -8.21 -28.29
N THR A 147 9.23 -7.17 -27.99
CA THR A 147 9.73 -5.84 -27.64
C THR A 147 10.54 -5.86 -26.35
N ASN A 148 10.06 -6.55 -25.30
CA ASN A 148 10.80 -6.66 -24.04
C ASN A 148 12.03 -7.55 -24.17
N LEU A 149 11.98 -8.60 -24.98
CA LEU A 149 13.14 -9.44 -25.30
C LEU A 149 14.26 -8.59 -25.93
N VAL A 150 13.95 -7.72 -26.89
CA VAL A 150 14.94 -6.79 -27.48
C VAL A 150 15.51 -5.82 -26.45
N LYS A 151 14.69 -5.29 -25.52
CA LYS A 151 15.18 -4.42 -24.44
C LYS A 151 16.17 -5.15 -23.52
N VAL A 152 15.85 -6.38 -23.14
CA VAL A 152 16.74 -7.21 -22.31
C VAL A 152 18.01 -7.55 -23.07
N ALA A 153 17.91 -7.92 -24.35
CA ALA A 153 19.08 -8.18 -25.19
C ALA A 153 19.99 -6.94 -25.30
N TYR A 154 19.40 -5.76 -25.52
CA TYR A 154 20.14 -4.50 -25.55
C TYR A 154 20.83 -4.22 -24.22
N TRP A 155 20.12 -4.39 -23.09
CA TRP A 155 20.69 -4.23 -21.75
C TRP A 155 21.87 -5.19 -21.52
N LEU A 156 21.76 -6.45 -21.94
CA LEU A 156 22.86 -7.44 -21.85
C LEU A 156 24.07 -7.04 -22.71
N LEU A 157 23.85 -6.50 -23.91
CA LEU A 157 24.94 -5.98 -24.76
C LEU A 157 25.66 -4.80 -24.10
N GLN A 158 24.95 -3.92 -23.37
CA GLN A 158 25.58 -2.84 -22.60
C GLN A 158 26.45 -3.35 -21.44
N HIS A 159 26.18 -4.57 -20.97
CA HIS A 159 26.99 -5.28 -19.97
C HIS A 159 28.02 -6.23 -20.60
N GLU A 160 28.40 -6.00 -21.86
CA GLU A 160 29.44 -6.75 -22.60
C GLU A 160 29.15 -8.25 -22.74
N MET A 161 27.88 -8.64 -22.67
CA MET A 161 27.46 -10.02 -22.88
C MET A 161 27.17 -10.28 -24.36
N ASN A 162 27.66 -11.40 -24.88
CA ASN A 162 27.32 -11.85 -26.23
C ASN A 162 25.91 -12.46 -26.24
N VAL A 163 25.02 -11.91 -27.06
CA VAL A 163 23.61 -12.33 -27.13
C VAL A 163 23.32 -12.93 -28.49
N MET A 164 22.69 -14.11 -28.49
CA MET A 164 22.08 -14.73 -29.67
C MET A 164 20.57 -14.79 -29.48
N MET A 165 19.80 -14.28 -30.44
CA MET A 165 18.33 -14.34 -30.42
C MET A 165 17.85 -15.49 -31.28
N ALA A 166 16.98 -16.34 -30.72
CA ALA A 166 16.30 -17.40 -31.45
C ALA A 166 14.86 -16.98 -31.76
N ALA A 167 14.51 -16.91 -33.05
CA ALA A 167 13.16 -16.60 -33.50
C ALA A 167 12.32 -17.88 -33.49
N CYS A 168 11.67 -18.16 -32.36
CA CYS A 168 10.86 -19.38 -32.15
C CYS A 168 9.34 -19.15 -32.23
N ASP A 169 8.89 -17.94 -32.56
CA ASP A 169 7.47 -17.61 -32.72
C ASP A 169 7.09 -17.79 -34.20
N THR A 170 6.45 -18.92 -34.52
CA THR A 170 6.16 -19.35 -35.91
C THR A 170 4.68 -19.62 -36.14
N PHE A 171 3.79 -19.00 -35.36
CA PHE A 171 2.35 -19.21 -35.41
C PHE A 171 1.70 -18.49 -36.60
#